data_AF-A0AAV3P5S3-F1
#
_entry.id   AF-A0AAV3P5S3-F1
#
_cell.length_a   1.000
_cell.length_b   1.000
_cell.length_c   1.000
_cell.angle_alpha   90.00
_cell.angle_beta   90.00
_cell.angle_gamma   90.00
#
_symmetry.space_group_name_H-M   'P 1'
#
loop_
_entity.id
_entity.type
_entity.pdbx_description
1 polymer ?
#
loop_
_entity_poly.entity_id
_entity_poly.type
_entity_poly.pdbx_seq_one_letter_code
_entity_poly.pdbx_strand_id
1 'polypeptide(L)'
;MEISALSSKFFSFFAETPLISSKFAITPLSSPIFSKSRRPLKSTPPSSKLLTSNVTAAVEQPEVEVEIAEGFTTTQFCDKIIELFLNEKPKSKDWKKYLVFRDEWKKYSGSFYRRCQTRADAENDAQMKDKLLSLARKVKKIDDEMDRHTDLFKEVQDNPTDINLIVTKRRKDFTGDFFRHLSVLEETSDSLEDRDAIARLGARCLSAVSAYDNTLEIVDTLDVAQAKFNDILNSASVDAACEKVKSLARGKELDSSLILLINSAWASAKESTTMKNEVKDIMYRIYKTAQKSLKSISPKEIKLLKYLMNITDPEERFSALATAFSPGDEHDIKDQSAIYTTPEELHKWIKILLDAYNFHREESEIREAKQLNQPIVIQRLVILKETIEEEYLAKDAKTGKEATPREEL
;
A
#
# COMPACT_ATOMS: atom_id res chain seq x y z
N MET A 1 4.14 -5.99 27.63
CA MET A 1 2.72 -6.37 27.50
C MET A 1 1.87 -5.27 26.85
N GLU A 2 2.16 -3.97 27.02
CA GLU A 2 1.38 -2.90 26.36
C GLU A 2 1.70 -2.71 24.86
N ILE A 3 2.93 -2.98 24.43
CA ILE A 3 3.40 -2.72 23.05
C ILE A 3 2.73 -3.62 22.00
N SER A 4 2.50 -4.91 22.30
CA SER A 4 1.81 -5.83 21.39
C SER A 4 0.32 -5.49 21.25
N ALA A 5 -0.32 -5.06 22.34
CA ALA A 5 -1.70 -4.61 22.33
C ALA A 5 -1.89 -3.28 21.57
N LEU A 6 -0.88 -2.41 21.59
CA LEU A 6 -0.84 -1.17 20.83
C LEU A 6 -0.64 -1.42 19.34
N SER A 7 0.29 -2.30 18.99
CA SER A 7 0.55 -2.73 17.62
C SER A 7 -0.71 -3.38 17.00
N SER A 8 -1.34 -4.32 17.71
CA SER A 8 -2.60 -4.96 17.29
C SER A 8 -3.75 -3.97 17.04
N LYS A 9 -3.90 -2.95 17.91
CA LYS A 9 -4.92 -1.89 17.73
C LYS A 9 -4.59 -0.98 16.55
N PHE A 10 -3.33 -0.62 16.37
CA PHE A 10 -2.84 0.13 15.22
C PHE A 10 -3.13 -0.61 13.89
N PHE A 11 -2.86 -1.93 13.84
CA PHE A 11 -3.20 -2.76 12.69
C PHE A 11 -4.68 -2.74 12.36
N SER A 12 -5.55 -2.87 13.35
CA SER A 12 -7.00 -2.89 13.14
C SER A 12 -7.53 -1.54 12.62
N PHE A 13 -6.94 -0.42 13.08
CA PHE A 13 -7.39 0.92 12.72
C PHE A 13 -7.04 1.27 11.27
N PHE A 14 -5.81 1.01 10.83
CA PHE A 14 -5.38 1.28 9.46
C PHE A 14 -5.79 0.20 8.46
N ALA A 15 -6.18 -1.00 8.93
CA ALA A 15 -6.60 -2.07 8.03
C ALA A 15 -7.90 -1.80 7.26
N GLU A 16 -8.70 -0.84 7.71
CA GLU A 16 -10.10 -0.73 7.30
C GLU A 16 -10.62 0.69 7.03
N THR A 17 -9.75 1.70 6.92
CA THR A 17 -10.20 2.93 6.26
C THR A 17 -10.43 2.56 4.80
N PRO A 18 -11.68 2.69 4.30
CA PRO A 18 -11.99 2.23 2.96
C PRO A 18 -11.08 2.97 1.96
N LEU A 19 -10.41 2.20 1.11
CA LEU A 19 -10.08 2.70 -0.21
C LEU A 19 -11.42 3.10 -0.83
N ILE A 20 -11.60 4.40 -1.09
CA ILE A 20 -12.50 4.77 -2.17
C ILE A 20 -11.97 3.95 -3.34
N SER A 21 -12.78 3.00 -3.82
CA SER A 21 -12.43 2.15 -4.95
C SER A 21 -12.35 3.03 -6.19
N SER A 22 -11.27 3.80 -6.31
CA SER A 22 -10.85 4.38 -7.56
C SER A 22 -10.46 3.19 -8.42
N LYS A 23 -11.37 2.82 -9.33
CA LYS A 23 -10.94 2.10 -10.52
C LYS A 23 -9.84 2.97 -11.11
N PHE A 24 -8.60 2.50 -11.10
CA PHE A 24 -7.50 3.15 -11.78
C PHE A 24 -7.85 3.25 -13.27
N ALA A 25 -8.59 4.29 -13.63
CA ALA A 25 -8.63 4.80 -14.98
C ALA A 25 -7.34 5.58 -15.09
N ILE A 26 -6.29 4.91 -15.57
CA ILE A 26 -5.12 5.59 -16.12
C ILE A 26 -5.64 6.35 -17.34
N THR A 27 -6.15 7.55 -17.08
CA THR A 27 -6.43 8.51 -18.13
C THR A 27 -5.09 8.99 -18.68
N PRO A 28 -4.90 8.99 -20.01
CA PRO A 28 -3.68 9.53 -20.60
C PRO A 28 -3.63 11.03 -20.33
N LEU A 29 -2.63 11.49 -19.57
CA LEU A 29 -2.46 12.92 -19.35
C LEU A 29 -2.08 13.61 -20.68
N SER A 30 -2.79 14.69 -20.92
CA SER A 30 -2.66 15.57 -22.08
C SER A 30 -1.32 16.30 -22.09
N SER A 31 -0.73 16.35 -23.28
CA SER A 31 0.48 17.09 -23.64
C SER A 31 0.36 18.60 -23.42
N PRO A 32 1.48 19.33 -23.24
CA PRO A 32 1.44 20.78 -23.11
C PRO A 32 1.07 21.48 -24.43
N ILE A 33 0.35 22.57 -24.28
CA ILE A 33 -0.39 23.35 -25.27
C ILE A 33 0.53 23.96 -26.35
N PHE A 34 0.28 23.67 -27.63
CA PHE A 34 0.44 24.63 -28.73
C PHE A 34 -0.71 24.50 -29.75
N SER A 35 -1.11 25.63 -30.30
CA SER A 35 -2.45 25.90 -30.82
C SER A 35 -2.61 25.73 -32.34
N LYS A 36 -3.84 25.31 -32.70
CA LYS A 36 -4.63 25.61 -33.92
C LYS A 36 -4.15 25.12 -35.32
N SER A 37 -5.02 24.25 -35.86
CA SER A 37 -5.76 24.41 -37.14
C SER A 37 -5.08 24.07 -38.48
N ARG A 38 -5.47 22.95 -39.13
CA ARG A 38 -6.38 22.86 -40.32
C ARG A 38 -6.27 21.49 -41.02
N ARG A 39 -7.43 20.91 -41.41
CA ARG A 39 -7.63 19.90 -42.49
C ARG A 39 -7.16 20.45 -43.86
N PRO A 40 -6.92 19.65 -44.95
CA PRO A 40 -7.74 18.53 -45.49
C PRO A 40 -6.96 17.29 -45.99
N LEU A 41 -7.49 16.06 -45.99
CA LEU A 41 -8.49 15.38 -46.86
C LEU A 41 -7.93 14.80 -48.20
N LYS A 42 -7.86 13.45 -48.23
CA LYS A 42 -8.13 12.46 -49.32
C LYS A 42 -7.53 12.62 -50.72
N SER A 43 -6.91 11.54 -51.22
CA SER A 43 -7.37 10.87 -52.46
C SER A 43 -6.88 9.41 -52.55
N THR A 44 -7.72 8.57 -53.14
CA THR A 44 -7.68 7.10 -53.30
C THR A 44 -7.09 6.69 -54.69
N PRO A 45 -6.86 5.39 -54.97
CA PRO A 45 -5.91 4.83 -55.95
C PRO A 45 -6.53 4.51 -57.33
N PRO A 46 -5.81 3.79 -58.24
CA PRO A 46 -6.21 2.40 -58.50
C PRO A 46 -5.12 1.38 -58.97
N SER A 47 -5.35 0.08 -58.63
CA SER A 47 -5.34 -1.19 -59.43
C SER A 47 -4.56 -1.25 -60.78
N SER A 48 -3.86 -2.32 -61.21
CA SER A 48 -4.13 -3.78 -61.11
C SER A 48 -3.12 -4.67 -61.92
N LYS A 49 -3.13 -6.01 -61.66
CA LYS A 49 -2.70 -7.20 -62.49
C LYS A 49 -1.18 -7.51 -62.63
N LEU A 50 -0.63 -8.72 -62.78
CA LEU A 50 -0.90 -10.17 -62.49
C LEU A 50 0.38 -10.96 -62.96
N LEU A 51 0.70 -12.10 -62.29
CA LEU A 51 1.44 -13.32 -62.73
C LEU A 51 2.98 -13.53 -62.54
N THR A 52 3.24 -14.70 -61.91
CA THR A 52 4.29 -15.75 -62.09
C THR A 52 5.69 -15.71 -61.45
N SER A 53 5.86 -16.66 -60.50
CA SER A 53 7.01 -17.51 -60.11
C SER A 53 8.46 -17.00 -60.11
N ASN A 54 9.13 -17.07 -58.95
CA ASN A 54 10.28 -17.98 -58.71
C ASN A 54 10.74 -17.99 -57.24
N VAL A 55 11.28 -19.15 -56.83
CA VAL A 55 11.90 -19.46 -55.54
C VAL A 55 13.22 -18.70 -55.38
N THR A 56 13.45 -18.03 -54.24
CA THR A 56 14.69 -18.05 -53.40
C THR A 56 14.74 -16.89 -52.41
N ALA A 57 15.44 -17.15 -51.29
CA ALA A 57 15.82 -16.27 -50.19
C ALA A 57 14.69 -15.85 -49.22
N ALA A 58 14.75 -16.42 -48.00
CA ALA A 58 14.11 -15.85 -46.83
C ALA A 58 14.77 -14.48 -46.57
N VAL A 59 14.18 -13.45 -47.15
CA VAL A 59 14.44 -12.04 -46.83
C VAL A 59 13.92 -11.83 -45.42
N GLU A 60 14.81 -11.45 -44.50
CA GLU A 60 14.45 -10.86 -43.21
C GLU A 60 13.39 -9.78 -43.50
N GLN A 61 12.16 -10.01 -43.04
CA GLN A 61 11.13 -9.01 -43.19
C GLN A 61 11.59 -7.77 -42.42
N PRO A 62 11.60 -6.58 -43.05
CA PRO A 62 11.93 -5.36 -42.34
C PRO A 62 10.88 -5.21 -41.23
N GLU A 63 11.35 -5.14 -39.97
CA GLU A 63 10.50 -4.70 -38.88
C GLU A 63 9.86 -3.39 -39.31
N VAL A 64 8.55 -3.41 -39.49
CA VAL A 64 7.78 -2.22 -39.79
C VAL A 64 7.97 -1.31 -38.58
N GLU A 65 8.80 -0.27 -38.74
CA GLU A 65 9.01 0.76 -37.74
C GLU A 65 7.67 1.46 -37.50
N VAL A 66 6.98 1.06 -36.43
CA VAL A 66 5.74 1.71 -36.01
C VAL A 66 6.13 3.06 -35.38
N GLU A 67 5.48 4.12 -35.86
CA GLU A 67 5.63 5.51 -35.40
C GLU A 67 4.78 5.68 -34.13
N ILE A 68 5.41 6.02 -32.98
CA ILE A 68 4.78 5.77 -31.67
C ILE A 68 4.36 7.05 -30.92
N ALA A 69 5.00 8.19 -31.17
CA ALA A 69 4.53 9.55 -30.82
C ALA A 69 5.50 10.60 -31.40
N GLU A 70 5.01 11.78 -31.77
CA GLU A 70 5.81 12.93 -32.27
C GLU A 70 6.70 12.67 -33.51
N GLY A 71 6.39 11.66 -34.33
CA GLY A 71 7.14 11.39 -35.57
C GLY A 71 8.50 10.70 -35.37
N PHE A 72 8.76 10.14 -34.19
CA PHE A 72 9.93 9.30 -33.96
C PHE A 72 9.64 7.83 -34.27
N THR A 73 10.56 7.18 -34.99
CA THR A 73 10.55 5.73 -35.15
C THR A 73 10.90 5.06 -33.82
N THR A 74 10.45 3.83 -33.59
CA THR A 74 10.78 3.06 -32.38
C THR A 74 12.29 3.05 -32.09
N THR A 75 13.09 2.99 -33.16
CA THR A 75 14.54 2.98 -33.14
C THR A 75 15.12 4.31 -32.65
N GLN A 76 14.62 5.44 -33.15
CA GLN A 76 15.07 6.77 -32.74
C GLN A 76 14.70 7.08 -31.28
N PHE A 77 13.54 6.61 -30.84
CA PHE A 77 13.13 6.71 -29.44
C PHE A 77 14.07 5.90 -28.52
N CYS A 78 14.38 4.66 -28.89
CA CYS A 78 15.34 3.83 -28.16
C CYS A 78 16.73 4.48 -28.11
N ASP A 79 17.17 5.11 -29.21
CA ASP A 79 18.46 5.82 -29.24
C ASP A 79 18.53 6.98 -28.27
N LYS A 80 17.44 7.77 -28.14
CA LYS A 80 17.35 8.83 -27.14
C LYS A 80 17.36 8.30 -25.72
N ILE A 81 16.67 7.19 -25.43
CA ILE A 81 16.70 6.58 -24.09
C ILE A 81 18.10 6.06 -23.76
N ILE A 82 18.78 5.42 -24.73
CA ILE A 82 20.17 4.95 -24.56
C ILE A 82 21.07 6.15 -24.23
N GLU A 83 20.96 7.25 -24.98
CA GLU A 83 21.73 8.47 -24.74
C GLU A 83 21.42 9.09 -23.38
N LEU A 84 20.14 9.13 -22.98
CA LEU A 84 19.72 9.62 -21.66
C LEU A 84 20.37 8.80 -20.54
N PHE A 85 20.30 7.47 -20.59
CA PHE A 85 20.90 6.62 -19.55
C PHE A 85 22.43 6.60 -19.58
N LEU A 86 23.07 6.86 -20.72
CA LEU A 86 24.54 7.00 -20.81
C LEU A 86 25.04 8.35 -20.30
N ASN A 87 24.28 9.43 -20.53
CA ASN A 87 24.70 10.80 -20.26
C ASN A 87 24.24 11.34 -18.90
N GLU A 88 23.06 10.93 -18.41
CA GLU A 88 22.62 11.28 -17.07
C GLU A 88 23.55 10.62 -16.06
N LYS A 89 24.35 11.46 -15.38
CA LYS A 89 25.32 11.05 -14.37
C LYS A 89 24.73 9.93 -13.48
N PRO A 90 25.49 8.85 -13.25
CA PRO A 90 25.00 7.51 -13.01
C PRO A 90 24.39 7.38 -11.61
N LYS A 91 23.16 7.81 -11.44
CA LYS A 91 22.35 7.39 -10.30
C LYS A 91 21.34 6.41 -10.85
N SER A 92 21.65 5.11 -10.73
CA SER A 92 20.69 4.02 -10.97
C SER A 92 19.37 4.19 -10.20
N LYS A 93 19.37 5.04 -9.16
CA LYS A 93 18.18 5.47 -8.42
C LYS A 93 17.19 6.26 -9.27
N ASP A 94 17.67 7.11 -10.18
CA ASP A 94 16.83 7.98 -11.01
C ASP A 94 16.27 7.22 -12.23
N TRP A 95 16.96 6.15 -12.66
CA TRP A 95 16.47 5.27 -13.73
C TRP A 95 15.12 4.63 -13.41
N LYS A 96 14.87 4.33 -12.13
CA LYS A 96 13.58 3.78 -11.68
C LYS A 96 12.41 4.73 -11.97
N LYS A 97 12.63 6.05 -11.97
CA LYS A 97 11.58 7.05 -12.27
C LYS A 97 11.16 7.00 -13.73
N TYR A 98 12.12 6.80 -14.64
CA TYR A 98 11.83 6.67 -16.07
C TYR A 98 11.17 5.33 -16.42
N LEU A 99 11.45 4.29 -15.64
CA LEU A 99 10.93 2.94 -15.84
C LEU A 99 9.62 2.69 -15.09
N VAL A 100 9.08 3.66 -14.35
CA VAL A 100 7.91 3.47 -13.48
C VAL A 100 6.63 3.16 -14.26
N PHE A 101 6.50 3.73 -15.46
CA PHE A 101 5.37 3.54 -16.38
C PHE A 101 5.49 2.17 -17.07
N ARG A 102 5.12 1.10 -16.35
CA ARG A 102 5.41 -0.28 -16.76
C ARG A 102 4.73 -0.69 -18.05
N ASP A 103 3.48 -0.28 -18.25
CA ASP A 103 2.70 -0.65 -19.44
C ASP A 103 3.25 0.02 -20.70
N GLU A 104 3.77 1.24 -20.56
CA GLU A 104 4.50 1.96 -21.58
C GLU A 104 5.87 1.32 -21.83
N TRP A 105 6.66 1.13 -20.78
CA TRP A 105 8.00 0.54 -20.89
C TRP A 105 7.97 -0.86 -21.54
N LYS A 106 7.01 -1.72 -21.18
CA LYS A 106 6.86 -3.07 -21.75
C LYS A 106 6.62 -3.06 -23.26
N LYS A 107 6.08 -1.99 -23.84
CA LYS A 107 5.91 -1.85 -25.30
C LYS A 107 7.24 -1.63 -26.03
N TYR A 108 8.23 -1.02 -25.38
CA TYR A 108 9.49 -0.62 -26.02
C TYR A 108 10.72 -1.40 -25.52
N SER A 109 10.63 -2.08 -24.39
CA SER A 109 11.79 -2.72 -23.73
C SER A 109 12.51 -3.71 -24.65
N GLY A 110 11.76 -4.53 -25.40
CA GLY A 110 12.32 -5.46 -26.38
C GLY A 110 13.15 -4.76 -27.47
N SER A 111 12.64 -3.65 -28.00
CA SER A 111 13.32 -2.82 -29.00
C SER A 111 14.54 -2.10 -28.40
N PHE A 112 14.45 -1.64 -27.15
CA PHE A 112 15.56 -1.02 -26.44
C PHE A 112 16.75 -1.98 -26.27
N TYR A 113 16.50 -3.20 -25.79
CA TYR A 113 17.58 -4.19 -25.60
C TYR A 113 18.19 -4.62 -26.93
N ARG A 114 17.36 -4.80 -27.96
CA ARG A 114 17.85 -5.10 -29.32
C ARG A 114 18.69 -3.95 -29.87
N ARG A 115 18.25 -2.70 -29.67
CA ARG A 115 18.98 -1.52 -30.13
C ARG A 115 20.33 -1.36 -29.42
N CYS A 116 20.39 -1.62 -28.11
CA CYS A 116 21.66 -1.67 -27.38
C CYS A 116 22.63 -2.70 -28.01
N GLN A 117 22.13 -3.89 -28.35
CA GLN A 117 22.92 -4.95 -28.97
C GLN A 117 23.40 -4.54 -30.37
N THR A 118 22.51 -4.03 -31.23
CA THR A 118 22.86 -3.57 -32.58
C THR A 118 23.89 -2.45 -32.56
N ARG A 119 23.76 -1.46 -31.66
CA ARG A 119 24.78 -0.40 -31.50
C ARG A 119 26.10 -0.95 -30.99
N ALA A 120 26.09 -1.91 -30.07
CA ALA A 120 27.31 -2.54 -29.55
C ALA A 120 28.04 -3.41 -30.59
N ASP A 121 27.30 -4.03 -31.52
CA ASP A 121 27.88 -4.85 -32.59
C ASP A 121 28.44 -4.01 -33.74
N ALA A 122 27.88 -2.82 -33.97
CA ALA A 122 28.37 -1.85 -34.96
C ALA A 122 29.53 -0.97 -34.45
N GLU A 123 29.80 -0.97 -33.14
CA GLU A 123 30.81 -0.13 -32.50
C GLU A 123 32.21 -0.76 -32.58
N ASN A 124 33.19 0.05 -32.99
CA ASN A 124 34.58 -0.39 -33.11
C ASN A 124 35.38 -0.14 -31.82
N ASP A 125 34.98 0.84 -31.03
CA ASP A 125 35.58 1.09 -29.72
C ASP A 125 35.13 0.04 -28.69
N ALA A 126 36.08 -0.77 -28.22
CA ALA A 126 35.84 -1.79 -27.20
C ALA A 126 35.30 -1.20 -25.89
N GLN A 127 35.68 0.03 -25.52
CA GLN A 127 35.18 0.67 -24.30
C GLN A 127 33.71 1.08 -24.44
N MET A 128 33.34 1.68 -25.56
CA MET A 128 31.95 2.07 -25.83
C MET A 128 31.04 0.85 -25.98
N LYS A 129 31.54 -0.23 -26.62
CA LYS A 129 30.86 -1.52 -26.71
C LYS A 129 30.54 -2.10 -25.32
N ASP A 130 31.51 -2.15 -24.41
CA ASP A 130 31.26 -2.64 -23.05
C ASP A 130 30.27 -1.76 -22.29
N LYS A 131 30.33 -0.42 -22.45
CA LYS A 131 29.36 0.51 -21.84
C LYS A 131 27.92 0.21 -22.26
N LEU A 132 27.67 -0.03 -23.56
CA LEU A 132 26.34 -0.35 -24.09
C LEU A 132 25.82 -1.69 -23.56
N LEU A 133 26.66 -2.73 -23.55
CA LEU A 133 26.28 -4.04 -23.02
C LEU A 133 26.09 -4.02 -21.49
N SER A 134 26.89 -3.22 -20.78
CA SER A 134 26.76 -2.99 -19.33
C SER A 134 25.48 -2.23 -19.01
N LEU A 135 25.13 -1.20 -19.81
CA LEU A 135 23.87 -0.48 -19.71
C LEU A 135 22.68 -1.42 -19.85
N ALA A 136 22.63 -2.20 -20.93
CA ALA A 136 21.54 -3.14 -21.19
C ALA A 136 21.34 -4.12 -20.02
N ARG A 137 22.43 -4.68 -19.48
CA ARG A 137 22.40 -5.57 -18.31
C ARG A 137 21.88 -4.87 -17.05
N LYS A 138 22.31 -3.63 -16.79
CA LYS A 138 21.87 -2.84 -15.61
C LYS A 138 20.40 -2.47 -15.70
N VAL A 139 19.94 -1.97 -16.85
CA VAL A 139 18.54 -1.63 -17.08
C VAL A 139 17.67 -2.87 -16.94
N LYS A 140 18.07 -4.01 -17.52
CA LYS A 140 17.35 -5.28 -17.37
C LYS A 140 17.23 -5.72 -15.91
N LYS A 141 18.31 -5.61 -15.13
CA LYS A 141 18.26 -5.94 -13.69
C LYS A 141 17.25 -5.06 -12.94
N ILE A 142 17.20 -3.77 -13.25
CA ILE A 142 16.26 -2.82 -12.64
C ILE A 142 14.83 -3.15 -13.08
N ASP A 143 14.62 -3.42 -14.37
CA ASP A 143 13.32 -3.79 -14.96
C ASP A 143 12.74 -5.05 -14.29
N ASP A 144 13.54 -6.12 -14.20
CA ASP A 144 13.16 -7.38 -13.54
C ASP A 144 12.84 -7.15 -12.05
N GLU A 145 13.59 -6.26 -11.37
CA GLU A 145 13.33 -5.88 -9.98
C GLU A 145 12.03 -5.10 -9.82
N MET A 146 11.76 -4.16 -10.72
CA MET A 146 10.54 -3.37 -10.72
C MET A 146 9.32 -4.23 -11.03
N ASP A 147 9.40 -5.25 -11.88
CA ASP A 147 8.32 -6.21 -12.09
C ASP A 147 7.97 -6.95 -10.80
N ARG A 148 8.97 -7.49 -10.10
CA ARG A 148 8.72 -8.19 -8.83
C ARG A 148 8.05 -7.30 -7.79
N HIS A 149 8.49 -6.03 -7.67
CA HIS A 149 7.90 -5.09 -6.72
C HIS A 149 6.49 -4.64 -7.15
N THR A 150 6.26 -4.46 -8.46
CA THR A 150 4.94 -4.14 -9.01
C THR A 150 3.95 -5.27 -8.75
N ASP A 151 4.36 -6.52 -8.95
CA ASP A 151 3.51 -7.70 -8.73
C ASP A 151 3.18 -7.88 -7.25
N LEU A 152 4.16 -7.69 -6.35
CA LEU A 152 3.91 -7.71 -4.91
C LEU A 152 2.94 -6.59 -4.49
N PHE A 153 3.13 -5.39 -5.04
CA PHE A 153 2.24 -4.26 -4.74
C PHE A 153 0.82 -4.51 -5.24
N LYS A 154 0.65 -5.05 -6.45
CA LYS A 154 -0.67 -5.46 -6.98
C LYS A 154 -1.34 -6.51 -6.10
N GLU A 155 -0.60 -7.53 -5.66
CA GLU A 155 -1.14 -8.55 -4.74
C GLU A 155 -1.69 -7.94 -3.44
N VAL A 156 -0.95 -6.96 -2.88
CA VAL A 156 -1.36 -6.18 -1.70
C VAL A 156 -2.59 -5.31 -1.98
N GLN A 157 -2.64 -4.65 -3.15
CA GLN A 157 -3.78 -3.82 -3.56
C GLN A 157 -5.05 -4.63 -3.76
N ASP A 158 -4.94 -5.83 -4.35
CA ASP A 158 -6.07 -6.73 -4.62
C ASP A 158 -6.60 -7.38 -3.33
N ASN A 159 -5.73 -7.56 -2.33
CA ASN A 159 -6.05 -8.24 -1.07
C ASN A 159 -5.71 -7.36 0.15
N PRO A 160 -6.29 -6.14 0.25
CA PRO A 160 -5.88 -5.18 1.27
C PRO A 160 -6.23 -5.68 2.67
N THR A 161 -7.18 -6.59 2.85
CA THR A 161 -7.50 -7.14 4.18
C THR A 161 -6.56 -8.27 4.63
N ASP A 162 -5.79 -8.84 3.71
CA ASP A 162 -4.94 -10.01 3.96
C ASP A 162 -3.44 -9.65 3.95
N ILE A 163 -3.05 -8.40 4.18
CA ILE A 163 -1.62 -7.96 4.16
C ILE A 163 -0.75 -8.80 5.10
N ASN A 164 -1.22 -9.08 6.31
CA ASN A 164 -0.49 -9.94 7.26
C ASN A 164 -0.24 -11.35 6.69
N LEU A 165 -1.17 -11.87 5.90
CA LEU A 165 -1.05 -13.14 5.20
C LEU A 165 0.03 -13.06 4.12
N ILE A 166 0.01 -12.00 3.32
CA ILE A 166 0.98 -11.77 2.24
C ILE A 166 2.39 -11.64 2.82
N VAL A 167 2.56 -10.84 3.88
CA VAL A 167 3.85 -10.69 4.58
C VAL A 167 4.36 -12.03 5.10
N THR A 168 3.50 -12.82 5.74
CA THR A 168 3.89 -14.16 6.25
C THR A 168 4.41 -15.07 5.14
N LYS A 169 3.81 -15.01 3.94
CA LYS A 169 4.20 -15.83 2.78
C LYS A 169 5.45 -15.31 2.07
N ARG A 170 5.50 -14.00 1.88
CA ARG A 170 6.46 -13.32 1.00
C ARG A 170 7.40 -12.41 1.76
N ARG A 171 7.67 -12.67 3.05
CA ARG A 171 8.49 -11.80 3.92
C ARG A 171 9.79 -11.36 3.25
N LYS A 172 10.48 -12.27 2.57
CA LYS A 172 11.74 -12.02 1.83
C LYS A 172 11.64 -10.96 0.72
N ASP A 173 10.45 -10.72 0.17
CA ASP A 173 10.23 -9.77 -0.91
C ASP A 173 9.94 -8.35 -0.37
N PHE A 174 9.52 -8.23 0.90
CA PHE A 174 9.33 -6.95 1.61
C PHE A 174 10.68 -6.39 2.09
N THR A 175 11.44 -5.83 1.15
CA THR A 175 12.77 -5.26 1.37
C THR A 175 12.75 -3.73 1.33
N GLY A 176 13.83 -3.07 1.76
CA GLY A 176 13.98 -1.63 1.57
C GLY A 176 13.88 -1.18 0.11
N ASP A 177 14.23 -2.06 -0.84
CA ASP A 177 14.09 -1.79 -2.26
C ASP A 177 12.62 -1.78 -2.72
N PHE A 178 11.78 -2.62 -2.11
CA PHE A 178 10.32 -2.59 -2.32
C PHE A 178 9.72 -1.27 -1.82
N PHE A 179 10.05 -0.85 -0.59
CA PHE A 179 9.52 0.42 -0.06
C PHE A 179 10.04 1.64 -0.83
N ARG A 180 11.28 1.60 -1.33
CA ARG A 180 11.79 2.64 -2.25
C ARG A 180 11.03 2.66 -3.58
N HIS A 181 10.59 1.50 -4.08
CA HIS A 181 9.72 1.45 -5.26
C HIS A 181 8.36 2.10 -4.99
N LEU A 182 7.77 1.88 -3.81
CA LEU A 182 6.54 2.57 -3.40
C LEU A 182 6.72 4.10 -3.33
N SER A 183 7.84 4.59 -2.80
CA SER A 183 8.16 6.03 -2.81
C SER A 183 8.24 6.58 -4.24
N VAL A 184 8.85 5.84 -5.17
CA VAL A 184 8.91 6.25 -6.58
C VAL A 184 7.51 6.31 -7.19
N LEU A 185 6.67 5.29 -6.97
CA LEU A 185 5.28 5.29 -7.44
C LEU A 185 4.50 6.50 -6.90
N GLU A 186 4.66 6.79 -5.61
CA GLU A 186 4.04 7.93 -4.97
C GLU A 186 4.51 9.26 -5.57
N GLU A 187 5.82 9.46 -5.74
CA GLU A 187 6.40 10.67 -6.34
C GLU A 187 5.92 10.90 -7.78
N THR A 188 5.68 9.82 -8.53
CA THR A 188 5.28 9.87 -9.94
C THR A 188 3.76 9.93 -10.14
N SER A 189 2.99 9.86 -9.06
CA SER A 189 1.53 9.88 -9.10
C SER A 189 1.00 11.32 -9.05
N ASP A 190 0.22 11.70 -10.07
CA ASP A 190 -0.33 13.05 -10.19
C ASP A 190 -1.47 13.32 -9.19
N SER A 191 -2.28 12.30 -8.88
CA SER A 191 -3.41 12.41 -7.96
C SER A 191 -2.96 12.38 -6.50
N LEU A 192 -3.46 13.33 -5.70
CA LEU A 192 -3.28 13.32 -4.24
C LEU A 192 -3.91 12.08 -3.58
N GLU A 193 -5.03 11.59 -4.14
CA GLU A 193 -5.73 10.42 -3.64
C GLU A 193 -4.91 9.15 -3.87
N ASP A 194 -4.29 9.02 -5.05
CA ASP A 194 -3.44 7.88 -5.39
C ASP A 194 -2.16 7.87 -4.56
N ARG A 195 -1.55 9.05 -4.35
CA ARG A 195 -0.40 9.20 -3.44
C ARG A 195 -0.73 8.75 -2.02
N ASP A 196 -1.86 9.21 -1.49
CA ASP A 196 -2.33 8.80 -0.16
C ASP A 196 -2.62 7.30 -0.09
N ALA A 197 -3.24 6.73 -1.12
CA ALA A 197 -3.52 5.29 -1.18
C ALA A 197 -2.23 4.46 -1.14
N ILE A 198 -1.21 4.84 -1.92
CA ILE A 198 0.10 4.19 -1.93
C ILE A 198 0.77 4.33 -0.57
N ALA A 199 0.80 5.54 0.01
CA ALA A 199 1.41 5.80 1.31
C ALA A 199 0.76 4.97 2.43
N ARG A 200 -0.58 4.84 2.44
CA ARG A 200 -1.31 4.00 3.40
C ARG A 200 -0.97 2.54 3.26
N LEU A 201 -0.98 2.01 2.04
CA LEU A 201 -0.62 0.60 1.81
C LEU A 201 0.84 0.35 2.21
N GLY A 202 1.75 1.27 1.89
CA GLY A 202 3.14 1.22 2.32
C GLY A 202 3.29 1.17 3.84
N ALA A 203 2.63 2.08 4.57
CA ALA A 203 2.63 2.10 6.04
C ALA A 203 2.07 0.80 6.65
N ARG A 204 1.01 0.24 6.04
CA ARG A 204 0.42 -1.03 6.48
C ARG A 204 1.35 -2.22 6.22
N CYS A 205 2.01 -2.26 5.07
CA CYS A 205 3.02 -3.28 4.77
C CYS A 205 4.18 -3.20 5.76
N LEU A 206 4.67 -1.99 6.03
CA LEU A 206 5.76 -1.78 6.97
C LEU A 206 5.40 -2.26 8.36
N SER A 207 4.24 -1.85 8.85
CA SER A 207 3.74 -2.29 10.14
C SER A 207 3.69 -3.81 10.20
N ALA A 208 3.11 -4.46 9.18
CA ALA A 208 2.92 -5.91 9.15
C ALA A 208 4.25 -6.67 9.12
N VAL A 209 5.24 -6.13 8.41
CA VAL A 209 6.62 -6.62 8.40
C VAL A 209 7.25 -6.53 9.78
N SER A 210 7.21 -5.35 10.42
CA SER A 210 7.76 -5.17 11.76
C SER A 210 7.11 -6.09 12.80
N ALA A 211 5.78 -6.26 12.74
CA ALA A 211 5.12 -7.18 13.66
C ALA A 211 5.48 -8.64 13.42
N TYR A 212 5.65 -9.03 12.15
CA TYR A 212 6.14 -10.36 11.80
C TYR A 212 7.54 -10.59 12.38
N ASP A 213 8.47 -9.66 12.13
CA ASP A 213 9.87 -9.78 12.58
C ASP A 213 9.98 -9.76 14.10
N ASN A 214 9.35 -8.80 14.78
CA ASN A 214 9.36 -8.69 16.24
C ASN A 214 8.75 -9.93 16.91
N THR A 215 7.74 -10.54 16.30
CA THR A 215 7.13 -11.77 16.84
C THR A 215 8.08 -12.96 16.75
N LEU A 216 8.93 -13.03 15.72
CA LEU A 216 9.94 -14.08 15.59
C LEU A 216 11.09 -13.93 16.58
N GLU A 217 11.41 -12.70 17.00
CA GLU A 217 12.47 -12.44 17.98
C GLU A 217 12.08 -12.84 19.42
N ILE A 218 10.79 -12.89 19.74
CA ILE A 218 10.30 -13.22 21.09
C ILE A 218 10.05 -14.74 21.20
N VAL A 219 11.14 -15.50 21.29
CA VAL A 219 11.18 -16.98 21.32
C VAL A 219 10.24 -17.57 22.38
N ASP A 220 10.19 -17.00 23.58
CA ASP A 220 9.36 -17.54 24.69
C ASP A 220 7.85 -17.42 24.44
N THR A 221 7.40 -16.49 23.59
CA THR A 221 5.97 -16.32 23.30
C THR A 221 5.47 -17.26 22.22
N LEU A 222 6.34 -17.79 21.37
CA LEU A 222 5.96 -18.68 20.28
C LEU A 222 5.53 -20.05 20.79
N ASP A 223 6.20 -20.60 21.80
CA ASP A 223 5.82 -21.91 22.36
C ASP A 223 4.45 -21.86 23.05
N VAL A 224 4.18 -20.80 23.81
CA VAL A 224 2.87 -20.57 24.44
C VAL A 224 1.78 -20.35 23.39
N ALA A 225 2.06 -19.55 22.37
CA ALA A 225 1.14 -19.32 21.26
C ALA A 225 0.88 -20.62 20.47
N GLN A 226 1.89 -21.45 20.27
CA GLN A 226 1.77 -22.75 19.59
C GLN A 226 0.92 -23.71 20.40
N ALA A 227 1.09 -23.76 21.73
CA ALA A 227 0.24 -24.57 22.61
C ALA A 227 -1.22 -24.12 22.53
N LYS A 228 -1.49 -22.80 22.57
CA LYS A 228 -2.83 -22.24 22.39
C LYS A 228 -3.42 -22.56 21.01
N PHE A 229 -2.61 -22.48 19.96
CA PHE A 229 -3.06 -22.81 18.60
C PHE A 229 -3.41 -24.28 18.45
N ASN A 230 -2.57 -25.18 18.98
CA ASN A 230 -2.85 -26.62 19.01
C ASN A 230 -4.14 -26.93 19.79
N ASP A 231 -4.37 -26.24 20.91
CA ASP A 231 -5.60 -26.37 21.69
C ASP A 231 -6.86 -25.87 20.95
N ILE A 232 -6.74 -24.87 20.06
CA ILE A 232 -7.80 -24.49 19.13
C ILE A 232 -8.05 -25.61 18.11
N LEU A 233 -6.98 -26.14 17.49
CA LEU A 233 -7.08 -27.18 16.46
C LEU A 233 -7.64 -28.51 16.98
N ASN A 234 -7.35 -28.84 18.24
CA ASN A 234 -7.85 -30.06 18.91
C ASN A 234 -9.30 -29.93 19.43
N SER A 235 -10.01 -28.86 19.09
CA SER A 235 -11.41 -28.69 19.49
C SER A 235 -12.31 -29.74 18.85
N ALA A 236 -13.33 -30.20 19.58
CA ALA A 236 -14.25 -31.25 19.14
C ALA A 236 -15.08 -30.89 17.89
N SER A 237 -15.21 -29.60 17.58
CA SER A 237 -15.88 -29.11 16.38
C SER A 237 -15.32 -27.75 15.94
N VAL A 238 -15.63 -27.36 14.70
CA VAL A 238 -15.26 -26.05 14.13
C VAL A 238 -15.88 -24.90 14.94
N ASP A 239 -17.14 -25.07 15.36
CA ASP A 239 -17.84 -24.07 16.17
C ASP A 239 -17.19 -23.93 17.55
N ALA A 240 -16.77 -25.04 18.16
CA ALA A 240 -16.02 -25.02 19.42
C ALA A 240 -14.66 -24.32 19.26
N ALA A 241 -13.95 -24.56 18.16
CA ALA A 241 -12.71 -23.84 17.85
C ALA A 241 -12.95 -22.33 17.70
N CYS A 242 -14.02 -21.95 17.00
CA CYS A 242 -14.37 -20.54 16.79
C CYS A 242 -14.79 -19.85 18.10
N GLU A 243 -15.53 -20.52 18.98
CA GLU A 243 -15.85 -19.99 20.31
C GLU A 243 -14.60 -19.84 21.20
N LYS A 244 -13.65 -20.77 21.11
CA LYS A 244 -12.36 -20.67 21.81
C LYS A 244 -11.53 -19.48 21.31
N VAL A 245 -11.51 -19.21 20.01
CA VAL A 245 -10.90 -17.99 19.46
C VAL A 245 -11.58 -16.73 20.02
N LYS A 246 -12.91 -16.70 20.11
CA LYS A 246 -13.66 -15.57 20.68
C LYS A 246 -13.39 -15.40 22.19
N SER A 247 -13.21 -16.49 22.96
CA SER A 247 -12.87 -16.39 24.38
C SER A 247 -11.46 -15.85 24.58
N LEU A 248 -10.48 -16.32 23.79
CA LEU A 248 -9.11 -15.80 23.82
C LEU A 248 -9.05 -14.31 23.49
N ALA A 249 -9.84 -13.85 22.51
CA ALA A 249 -9.94 -12.42 22.21
C ALA A 249 -10.52 -11.62 23.38
N ARG A 250 -11.59 -12.10 24.02
CA ARG A 250 -12.20 -11.45 25.21
C ARG A 250 -11.22 -11.40 26.40
N GLY A 251 -10.40 -12.44 26.56
CA GLY A 251 -9.35 -12.52 27.58
C GLY A 251 -8.09 -11.70 27.28
N LYS A 252 -8.00 -11.02 26.12
CA LYS A 252 -6.78 -10.35 25.62
C LYS A 252 -5.59 -11.32 25.43
N GLU A 253 -5.90 -12.59 25.18
CA GLU A 253 -4.94 -13.68 24.98
C GLU A 253 -4.77 -14.07 23.52
N LEU A 254 -5.56 -13.47 22.62
CA LEU A 254 -5.36 -13.52 21.18
C LEU A 254 -4.28 -12.49 20.79
N ASP A 255 -3.05 -12.78 21.18
CA ASP A 255 -1.88 -11.90 21.01
C ASP A 255 -1.26 -12.02 19.61
N SER A 256 -0.27 -11.16 19.33
CA SER A 256 0.39 -11.08 18.02
C SER A 256 1.00 -12.42 17.58
N SER A 257 1.59 -13.18 18.53
CA SER A 257 2.18 -14.50 18.29
C SER A 257 1.13 -15.52 17.85
N LEU A 258 -0.01 -15.59 18.55
CA LEU A 258 -1.11 -16.48 18.16
C LEU A 258 -1.75 -16.05 16.82
N ILE A 259 -1.91 -14.74 16.59
CA ILE A 259 -2.41 -14.22 15.32
C ILE A 259 -1.47 -14.59 14.16
N LEU A 260 -0.16 -14.50 14.36
CA LEU A 260 0.83 -14.88 13.36
C LEU A 260 0.70 -16.35 12.98
N LEU A 261 0.58 -17.25 13.97
CA LEU A 261 0.42 -18.69 13.72
C LEU A 261 -0.87 -18.99 12.95
N ILE A 262 -1.98 -18.36 13.33
CA ILE A 262 -3.27 -18.53 12.62
C ILE A 262 -3.16 -18.05 11.17
N ASN A 263 -2.54 -16.89 10.93
CA ASN A 263 -2.32 -16.36 9.58
C ASN A 263 -1.42 -17.29 8.76
N SER A 264 -0.31 -17.74 9.34
CA SER A 264 0.65 -18.66 8.69
C SER A 264 0.00 -20.00 8.32
N ALA A 265 -0.79 -20.55 9.23
CA ALA A 265 -1.50 -21.81 9.01
C ALA A 265 -2.55 -21.66 7.89
N TRP A 266 -3.31 -20.58 7.87
CA TRP A 266 -4.24 -20.28 6.77
C TRP A 266 -3.52 -20.03 5.44
N ALA A 267 -2.39 -19.33 5.45
CA ALA A 267 -1.57 -19.08 4.26
C ALA A 267 -1.16 -20.40 3.60
N SER A 268 -0.59 -21.29 4.42
CA SER A 268 -0.12 -22.62 4.00
C SER A 268 -1.27 -23.50 3.53
N ALA A 269 -2.40 -23.46 4.25
CA ALA A 269 -3.62 -24.18 3.88
C ALA A 269 -4.17 -23.74 2.51
N LYS A 270 -4.23 -22.44 2.26
CA LYS A 270 -4.77 -21.86 1.02
C LYS A 270 -3.96 -22.31 -0.20
N GLU A 271 -2.62 -22.32 -0.09
CA GLU A 271 -1.70 -22.66 -1.19
C GLU A 271 -1.50 -24.17 -1.39
N SER A 272 -1.71 -24.97 -0.35
CA SER A 272 -1.50 -26.42 -0.46
C SER A 272 -2.42 -27.04 -1.52
N THR A 273 -1.83 -27.66 -2.54
CA THR A 273 -2.57 -28.43 -3.55
C THR A 273 -2.98 -29.81 -3.05
N THR A 274 -2.38 -30.29 -1.97
CA THR A 274 -2.58 -31.63 -1.40
C THR A 274 -3.57 -31.66 -0.25
N MET A 275 -3.88 -30.50 0.35
CA MET A 275 -4.80 -30.44 1.49
C MET A 275 -6.27 -30.47 1.06
N LYS A 276 -7.07 -31.28 1.76
CA LYS A 276 -8.51 -31.43 1.48
C LYS A 276 -9.27 -30.12 1.67
N ASN A 277 -10.31 -29.91 0.87
CA ASN A 277 -11.12 -28.69 0.91
C ASN A 277 -11.81 -28.48 2.27
N GLU A 278 -12.18 -29.55 2.95
CA GLU A 278 -12.78 -29.49 4.30
C GLU A 278 -11.79 -28.88 5.29
N VAL A 279 -10.52 -29.29 5.25
CA VAL A 279 -9.48 -28.73 6.14
C VAL A 279 -9.21 -27.27 5.82
N LYS A 280 -9.25 -26.90 4.53
CA LYS A 280 -9.14 -25.49 4.11
C LYS A 280 -10.31 -24.65 4.64
N ASP A 281 -11.55 -25.14 4.56
CA ASP A 281 -12.73 -24.43 5.09
C ASP A 281 -12.64 -24.25 6.61
N ILE A 282 -12.22 -25.29 7.34
CA ILE A 282 -12.01 -25.20 8.79
C ILE A 282 -10.99 -24.11 9.13
N MET A 283 -9.82 -24.14 8.48
CA MET A 283 -8.76 -23.17 8.73
C MET A 283 -9.19 -21.75 8.34
N TYR A 284 -9.94 -21.59 7.23
CA TYR A 284 -10.51 -20.31 6.82
C TYR A 284 -11.46 -19.74 7.86
N ARG A 285 -12.34 -20.56 8.44
CA ARG A 285 -13.28 -20.14 9.49
C ARG A 285 -12.58 -19.71 10.76
N ILE A 286 -11.55 -20.43 11.19
CA ILE A 286 -10.71 -20.04 12.35
C ILE A 286 -10.05 -18.69 12.08
N TYR A 287 -9.40 -18.53 10.92
CA TYR A 287 -8.79 -17.27 10.48
C TYR A 287 -9.81 -16.12 10.47
N LYS A 288 -10.95 -16.29 9.79
CA LYS A 288 -11.98 -15.25 9.70
C LYS A 288 -12.59 -14.92 11.07
N THR A 289 -12.71 -15.90 11.96
CA THR A 289 -13.18 -15.66 13.33
C THR A 289 -12.17 -14.86 14.12
N ALA A 290 -10.88 -15.20 14.07
CA ALA A 290 -9.83 -14.43 14.73
C ALA A 290 -9.81 -12.97 14.26
N GLN A 291 -9.90 -12.75 12.95
CA GLN A 291 -9.98 -11.41 12.35
C GLN A 291 -11.23 -10.64 12.81
N LYS A 292 -12.41 -11.28 12.87
CA LYS A 292 -13.64 -10.65 13.35
C LYS A 292 -13.59 -10.34 14.84
N SER A 293 -13.05 -11.25 15.65
CA SER A 293 -12.92 -11.09 17.09
C SER A 293 -12.03 -9.90 17.43
N LEU A 294 -10.91 -9.72 16.71
CA LEU A 294 -10.01 -8.59 16.86
C LEU A 294 -10.72 -7.24 16.62
N LYS A 295 -11.62 -7.19 15.64
CA LYS A 295 -12.43 -5.99 15.35
C LYS A 295 -13.45 -5.69 16.45
N SER A 296 -14.06 -6.74 17.00
CA SER A 296 -15.14 -6.60 17.99
C SER A 296 -14.66 -6.02 19.32
N ILE A 297 -13.41 -6.28 19.72
CA ILE A 297 -12.81 -5.79 20.97
C ILE A 297 -12.27 -4.35 20.86
N SER A 298 -12.47 -3.70 19.71
CA SER A 298 -11.99 -2.33 19.49
C SER A 298 -12.79 -1.32 20.33
N PRO A 299 -12.12 -0.41 21.06
CA PRO A 299 -12.77 0.65 21.84
C PRO A 299 -13.73 1.50 21.01
N LYS A 300 -14.74 2.10 21.67
CA LYS A 300 -15.73 2.95 21.00
C LYS A 300 -15.07 4.18 20.37
N GLU A 301 -14.01 4.70 20.98
CA GLU A 301 -13.23 5.85 20.50
C GLU A 301 -12.53 5.52 19.18
N ILE A 302 -12.05 4.28 19.00
CA ILE A 302 -11.45 3.83 17.75
C ILE A 302 -12.51 3.77 16.63
N LYS A 303 -13.73 3.35 16.96
CA LYS A 303 -14.86 3.34 16.02
C LYS A 303 -15.27 4.77 15.62
N LEU A 304 -15.31 5.69 16.58
CA LEU A 304 -15.56 7.12 16.33
C LEU A 304 -14.46 7.73 15.45
N LEU A 305 -13.18 7.50 15.76
CA LEU A 305 -12.08 7.99 14.94
C LEU A 305 -12.16 7.47 13.51
N LYS A 306 -12.54 6.20 13.31
CA LYS A 306 -12.75 5.64 11.97
C LYS A 306 -13.85 6.39 11.22
N TYR A 307 -14.96 6.69 11.88
CA TYR A 307 -16.04 7.50 11.32
C TYR A 307 -15.55 8.91 10.94
N LEU A 308 -14.91 9.62 11.88
CA LEU A 308 -14.39 10.98 11.66
C LEU A 308 -13.34 11.06 10.55
N MET A 309 -12.48 10.03 10.42
CA MET A 309 -11.46 9.96 9.37
C MET A 309 -12.05 9.73 7.98
N ASN A 310 -13.25 9.15 7.89
CA ASN A 310 -13.94 8.88 6.64
C ASN A 310 -14.70 10.11 6.11
N ILE A 311 -14.96 11.11 6.95
CA ILE A 311 -15.59 12.36 6.53
C ILE A 311 -14.56 13.19 5.74
N THR A 312 -14.89 13.50 4.48
CA THR A 312 -14.01 14.25 3.58
C THR A 312 -14.05 15.74 3.88
N ASP A 313 -15.25 16.26 4.15
CA ASP A 313 -15.45 17.67 4.42
C ASP A 313 -15.00 18.04 5.85
N PRO A 314 -14.08 19.02 6.01
CA PRO A 314 -13.58 19.40 7.32
C PRO A 314 -14.67 19.92 8.25
N GLU A 315 -15.65 20.68 7.74
CA GLU A 315 -16.70 21.31 8.54
C GLU A 315 -17.68 20.26 9.06
N GLU A 316 -18.10 19.33 8.20
CA GLU A 316 -18.92 18.17 8.58
C GLU A 316 -18.19 17.31 9.63
N ARG A 317 -16.87 17.12 9.48
CA ARG A 317 -16.07 16.34 10.43
C ARG A 317 -16.01 16.98 11.81
N PHE A 318 -15.77 18.29 11.88
CA PHE A 318 -15.73 19.01 13.16
C PHE A 318 -17.13 19.14 13.78
N SER A 319 -18.18 19.26 12.97
CA SER A 319 -19.57 19.19 13.44
C SER A 319 -19.86 17.82 14.08
N ALA A 320 -19.49 16.73 13.41
CA ALA A 320 -19.63 15.37 13.95
C ALA A 320 -18.80 15.15 15.22
N LEU A 321 -17.60 15.73 15.31
CA LEU A 321 -16.78 15.73 16.52
C LEU A 321 -17.48 16.45 17.68
N ALA A 322 -18.04 17.64 17.44
CA ALA A 322 -18.77 18.41 18.45
C ALA A 322 -20.01 17.64 18.96
N THR A 323 -20.74 16.97 18.07
CA THR A 323 -21.86 16.09 18.45
C THR A 323 -21.40 14.89 19.29
N ALA A 324 -20.24 14.30 18.98
CA ALA A 324 -19.72 13.17 19.75
C ALA A 324 -19.32 13.54 21.20
N PHE A 325 -18.98 14.81 21.44
CA PHE A 325 -18.67 15.37 22.77
C PHE A 325 -19.90 15.92 23.50
N SER A 326 -21.01 16.16 22.81
CA SER A 326 -22.26 16.69 23.37
C SER A 326 -23.39 15.70 23.17
N PRO A 327 -23.54 14.68 24.05
CA PRO A 327 -24.74 13.87 24.04
C PRO A 327 -25.94 14.79 24.33
N GLY A 328 -26.86 14.92 23.37
CA GLY A 328 -28.12 15.62 23.61
C GLY A 328 -28.94 14.95 24.71
N ASP A 329 -29.95 15.65 25.24
CA ASP A 329 -30.88 15.09 26.24
C ASP A 329 -31.39 13.71 25.78
N GLU A 330 -31.37 12.74 26.70
CA GLU A 330 -31.62 11.29 26.48
C GLU A 330 -33.00 10.92 25.89
N HIS A 331 -33.81 11.89 25.48
CA HIS A 331 -35.19 11.72 25.05
C HIS A 331 -35.41 11.66 23.53
N ASP A 332 -34.39 11.84 22.71
CA ASP A 332 -34.48 11.71 21.23
C ASP A 332 -33.46 10.72 20.64
N ILE A 333 -33.23 9.60 21.34
CA ILE A 333 -32.36 8.51 20.84
C ILE A 333 -33.10 7.74 19.75
N LYS A 334 -33.14 8.29 18.53
CA LYS A 334 -33.54 7.55 17.33
C LYS A 334 -32.40 6.77 16.68
N ASP A 335 -31.14 7.12 16.98
CA ASP A 335 -29.97 6.46 16.41
C ASP A 335 -29.22 5.63 17.46
N GLN A 336 -29.48 4.32 17.45
CA GLN A 336 -28.71 3.29 18.18
C GLN A 336 -27.21 3.22 17.79
N SER A 337 -26.73 4.10 16.90
CA SER A 337 -25.37 4.15 16.38
C SER A 337 -24.56 5.39 16.79
N ALA A 338 -25.11 6.32 17.57
CA ALA A 338 -24.37 7.50 18.00
C ALA A 338 -23.27 7.13 19.01
N ILE A 339 -22.00 7.31 18.63
CA ILE A 339 -20.83 6.97 19.47
C ILE A 339 -20.39 8.22 20.23
N TYR A 340 -20.76 8.30 21.51
CA TYR A 340 -20.37 9.41 22.39
C TYR A 340 -19.10 9.09 23.19
N THR A 341 -18.25 10.11 23.38
CA THR A 341 -16.99 10.04 24.14
C THR A 341 -16.70 11.37 24.82
N THR A 342 -15.74 11.40 25.75
CA THR A 342 -15.20 12.65 26.29
C THR A 342 -14.00 13.12 25.46
N PRO A 343 -13.69 14.43 25.44
CA PRO A 343 -12.50 14.97 24.80
C PRO A 343 -11.19 14.32 25.26
N GLU A 344 -11.06 14.02 26.56
CA GLU A 344 -9.84 13.45 27.15
C GLU A 344 -9.59 12.01 26.67
N GLU A 345 -10.62 11.17 26.66
CA GLU A 345 -10.48 9.78 26.21
C GLU A 345 -10.20 9.74 24.70
N LEU A 346 -10.88 10.56 23.89
CA LEU A 346 -10.60 10.62 22.45
C LEU A 346 -9.18 11.11 22.18
N HIS A 347 -8.74 12.16 22.86
CA HIS A 347 -7.38 12.70 22.77
C HIS A 347 -6.32 11.66 23.11
N LYS A 348 -6.51 10.95 24.24
CA LYS A 348 -5.64 9.85 24.66
C LYS A 348 -5.51 8.78 23.59
N TRP A 349 -6.62 8.36 22.96
CA TRP A 349 -6.58 7.38 21.88
C TRP A 349 -5.89 7.90 20.62
N ILE A 350 -6.11 9.17 20.24
CA ILE A 350 -5.42 9.79 19.11
C ILE A 350 -3.91 9.83 19.37
N LYS A 351 -3.50 10.25 20.58
CA LYS A 351 -2.09 10.28 20.99
C LYS A 351 -1.47 8.89 20.94
N ILE A 352 -2.14 7.89 21.51
CA ILE A 352 -1.71 6.49 21.45
C ILE A 352 -1.50 6.01 20.00
N LEU A 353 -2.43 6.33 19.09
CA LEU A 353 -2.33 5.95 17.69
C LEU A 353 -1.17 6.64 16.96
N LEU A 354 -0.94 7.94 17.24
CA LEU A 354 0.16 8.70 16.67
C LEU A 354 1.51 8.23 17.21
N ASP A 355 1.60 7.96 18.51
CA ASP A 355 2.80 7.43 19.16
C ASP A 355 3.13 6.04 18.59
N ALA A 356 2.13 5.17 18.44
CA ALA A 356 2.31 3.86 17.81
C ALA A 356 2.77 3.97 16.34
N TYR A 357 2.20 4.92 15.57
CA TYR A 357 2.63 5.19 14.19
C TYR A 357 4.10 5.60 14.13
N ASN A 358 4.50 6.57 14.97
CA ASN A 358 5.86 7.09 15.00
C ASN A 358 6.85 6.04 15.49
N PHE A 359 6.48 5.29 16.53
CA PHE A 359 7.27 4.18 17.05
C PHE A 359 7.55 3.13 15.96
N HIS A 360 6.52 2.67 15.24
CA HIS A 360 6.73 1.72 14.13
C HIS A 360 7.56 2.29 13.00
N ARG A 361 7.40 3.58 12.70
CA ARG A 361 8.25 4.25 11.71
C ARG A 361 9.70 4.35 12.18
N GLU A 362 9.96 4.56 13.47
CA GLU A 362 11.29 4.76 14.03
C GLU A 362 12.03 3.43 14.29
N GLU A 363 11.32 2.42 14.82
CA GLU A 363 11.84 1.08 15.12
C GLU A 363 12.10 0.26 13.85
N SER A 364 11.40 0.53 12.75
CA SER A 364 11.66 -0.14 11.48
C SER A 364 13.14 -0.07 11.08
N GLU A 365 13.79 -1.23 10.95
CA GLU A 365 15.14 -1.36 10.41
C GLU A 365 15.23 -0.94 8.92
N ILE A 366 14.08 -0.92 8.24
CA ILE A 366 13.98 -0.55 6.83
C ILE A 366 14.02 0.98 6.71
N ARG A 367 15.22 1.54 6.57
CA ARG A 367 15.46 2.99 6.42
C ARG A 367 14.64 3.59 5.27
N GLU A 368 14.50 2.89 4.15
CA GLU A 368 13.77 3.37 2.99
C GLU A 368 12.27 3.52 3.27
N ALA A 369 11.71 2.74 4.21
CA ALA A 369 10.31 2.88 4.61
C ALA A 369 10.08 4.12 5.49
N LYS A 370 11.11 4.64 6.16
CA LYS A 370 11.06 5.91 6.91
C LYS A 370 10.87 7.13 6.01
N GLN A 371 11.23 6.99 4.72
CA GLN A 371 11.16 8.05 3.72
C GLN A 371 9.82 8.10 2.98
N LEU A 372 8.90 7.16 3.26
CA LEU A 372 7.54 7.23 2.74
C LEU A 372 6.83 8.45 3.33
N ASN A 373 6.08 9.18 2.49
CA ASN A 373 5.34 10.33 2.97
C ASN A 373 4.27 9.89 3.98
N GLN A 374 3.96 10.79 4.90
CA GLN A 374 2.91 10.52 5.87
C GLN A 374 1.55 10.46 5.17
N PRO A 375 0.79 9.36 5.36
CA PRO A 375 -0.58 9.28 4.86
C PRO A 375 -1.42 10.46 5.34
N ILE A 376 -2.36 10.91 4.50
CA ILE A 376 -3.30 12.00 4.82
C ILE A 376 -4.06 11.69 6.11
N VAL A 377 -4.39 10.43 6.41
CA VAL A 377 -5.04 10.09 7.70
C VAL A 377 -4.17 10.41 8.91
N ILE A 378 -2.85 10.27 8.82
CA ILE A 378 -1.96 10.67 9.92
C ILE A 378 -2.00 12.19 10.10
N GLN A 379 -1.97 12.94 9.00
CA GLN A 379 -2.09 14.39 9.04
C GLN A 379 -3.45 14.82 9.63
N ARG A 380 -4.55 14.17 9.22
CA ARG A 380 -5.89 14.41 9.77
C ARG A 380 -5.97 14.10 11.27
N LEU A 381 -5.31 13.04 11.74
CA LEU A 381 -5.23 12.73 13.16
C LEU A 381 -4.44 13.79 13.95
N VAL A 382 -3.36 14.32 13.39
CA VAL A 382 -2.61 15.43 14.00
C VAL A 382 -3.49 16.66 14.13
N ILE A 383 -4.21 17.05 13.07
CA ILE A 383 -5.14 18.18 13.11
C ILE A 383 -6.23 17.96 14.15
N LEU A 384 -6.87 16.77 14.19
CA LEU A 384 -7.86 16.46 15.22
C LEU A 384 -7.30 16.55 16.64
N LYS A 385 -6.08 16.06 16.85
CA LYS A 385 -5.40 16.16 18.15
C LYS A 385 -5.26 17.62 18.57
N GLU A 386 -4.71 18.45 17.70
CA GLU A 386 -4.49 19.89 17.93
C GLU A 386 -5.82 20.60 18.21
N THR A 387 -6.86 20.35 17.42
CA THR A 387 -8.20 20.92 17.64
C THR A 387 -8.77 20.53 19.01
N ILE A 388 -8.64 19.27 19.43
CA ILE A 388 -9.14 18.83 20.75
C ILE A 388 -8.35 19.51 21.87
N GLU A 389 -7.03 19.63 21.73
CA GLU A 389 -6.17 20.32 22.69
C GLU A 389 -6.56 21.80 22.83
N GLU A 390 -6.76 22.50 21.71
CA GLU A 390 -7.03 23.94 21.70
C GLU A 390 -8.47 24.30 22.09
N GLU A 391 -9.46 23.58 21.58
CA GLU A 391 -10.86 23.97 21.70
C GLU A 391 -11.58 23.39 22.91
N TYR A 392 -11.12 22.23 23.41
CA TYR A 392 -11.81 21.48 24.47
C TYR A 392 -10.93 21.37 25.73
N LEU A 393 -9.66 20.96 25.61
CA LEU A 393 -8.81 20.75 26.79
C LEU A 393 -8.18 22.05 27.33
N ALA A 394 -7.85 23.02 26.48
CA ALA A 394 -7.30 24.30 26.92
C ALA A 394 -8.33 25.24 27.58
N LYS A 395 -9.64 25.03 27.33
CA LYS A 395 -10.71 25.81 27.96
C LYS A 395 -10.95 25.41 29.42
N ASP A 396 -10.86 24.12 29.74
CA ASP A 396 -11.04 23.62 31.12
C ASP A 396 -9.92 24.08 32.07
N ALA A 397 -8.71 24.33 31.55
CA ALA A 397 -7.61 24.90 32.33
C ALA A 397 -7.82 26.39 32.69
N LYS A 398 -8.71 27.11 31.98
CA LYS A 398 -9.01 28.52 32.25
C LYS A 398 -10.25 28.71 33.12
N THR A 399 -11.27 27.86 32.98
CA THR A 399 -12.50 27.91 33.80
C THR A 399 -12.32 27.38 35.23
N GLY A 400 -11.27 26.59 35.51
CA GLY A 400 -10.92 26.15 36.86
C GLY A 400 -10.25 27.20 37.77
N LYS A 401 -9.99 28.42 37.29
CA LYS A 401 -9.31 29.49 38.07
C LYS A 401 -10.16 30.72 38.40
N GLU A 402 -11.42 30.79 37.97
CA GLU A 402 -12.37 31.83 38.36
C GLU A 402 -13.51 31.24 39.21
N ALA A 403 -13.17 30.73 40.39
CA ALA A 403 -14.13 30.68 41.49
C ALA A 403 -13.80 31.86 42.42
N THR A 404 -14.52 32.95 42.23
CA THR A 404 -14.45 34.22 42.98
C THR A 404 -14.64 33.99 44.49
N PRO A 405 -13.96 34.76 45.38
CA PRO A 405 -14.25 34.73 46.80
C PRO A 405 -15.62 35.34 47.07
N ARG A 406 -16.43 34.68 47.91
CA ARG A 406 -17.58 35.31 48.55
C ARG A 406 -17.07 36.41 49.48
N GLU A 407 -17.33 37.66 49.15
CA GLU A 407 -17.26 38.75 50.12
C GLU A 407 -18.46 38.66 51.05
N GLU A 408 -18.18 38.44 52.33
CA GLU A 408 -19.07 38.76 53.44
C GLU A 408 -19.06 40.28 53.63
N LEU A 409 -20.23 40.91 53.51
CA LEU A 409 -20.82 41.86 54.47
C LEU A 409 -22.21 42.33 54.01
#